data_AF-A0A0G4KP67-F1
#
_entry.id   AF-A0A0G4KP67-F1
#
_cell.length_a   1.000
_cell.length_b   1.000
_cell.length_c   1.000
_cell.angle_alpha   90.00
_cell.angle_beta   90.00
_cell.angle_gamma   90.00
#
_symmetry.space_group_name_H-M   'P 1'
#
loop_
_entity.id
_entity.type
_entity.pdbx_description
1 polymer ?
#
loop_
_entity_poly.entity_id
_entity_poly.type
_entity_poly.pdbx_seq_one_letter_code
_entity_poly.pdbx_strand_id
1 'polypeptide(L)'
;KHYFNVTNSYVINKIFLVLFPWRHKPWSRKQATGPNGQDGFYLPPRDDVNSPDMYIPVMALVTYILLSTLIAGLRGQFQPELLGITASWGLVVVVVEIAILKLGCYLIGISNDSQLYDLIAYSGYKFIGIIVTVTISEIVNGGKGTGGWVGWTVFLYTFLANSFFLMRSLKYVLLPENNIQGGGMQMQTDSRAKRNQRTQFLFGYSYGAQLLGMWVLTRP
;
A
#
# COMPACT_ATOMS: atom_id res chain seq x y z
N LYS A 1 12.42 -14.25 -5.92
CA LYS A 1 12.84 -14.48 -4.51
C LYS A 1 13.07 -13.19 -3.71
N HIS A 2 13.42 -12.05 -4.32
CA HIS A 2 13.73 -10.78 -3.62
C HIS A 2 12.59 -10.24 -2.71
N TYR A 3 11.37 -10.10 -3.23
CA TYR A 3 10.19 -9.59 -2.49
C TYR A 3 9.68 -10.42 -1.30
N PHE A 4 10.19 -11.65 -1.13
CA PHE A 4 9.79 -12.57 -0.05
C PHE A 4 10.91 -12.81 0.95
N ASN A 5 12.08 -12.17 0.79
CA ASN A 5 13.18 -12.28 1.73
C ASN A 5 12.97 -11.33 2.91
N VAL A 6 12.09 -11.73 3.83
CA VAL A 6 11.66 -10.94 4.99
C VAL A 6 12.09 -11.60 6.30
N THR A 7 12.28 -10.80 7.34
CA THR A 7 12.53 -11.26 8.72
C THR A 7 11.38 -10.86 9.64
N ASN A 8 11.21 -11.53 10.77
CA ASN A 8 10.16 -11.18 11.74
C ASN A 8 10.30 -9.74 12.25
N SER A 9 11.54 -9.30 12.52
CA SER A 9 11.82 -7.92 12.92
C SER A 9 11.45 -6.92 11.81
N TYR A 10 11.71 -7.26 10.53
CA TYR A 10 11.25 -6.44 9.41
C TYR A 10 9.73 -6.30 9.40
N VAL A 11 8.99 -7.41 9.54
CA VAL A 11 7.51 -7.41 9.49
C VAL A 11 6.93 -6.49 10.55
N ILE A 12 7.40 -6.60 11.79
CA ILE A 12 6.96 -5.75 12.90
C ILE A 12 7.25 -4.28 12.59
N ASN A 13 8.48 -3.96 12.19
CA ASN A 13 8.87 -2.59 11.86
C ASN A 13 8.06 -2.01 10.69
N LYS A 14 7.75 -2.84 9.68
CA LYS A 14 6.96 -2.43 8.51
C LYS A 14 5.51 -2.18 8.88
N ILE A 15 4.90 -3.01 9.74
CA ILE A 15 3.55 -2.77 10.24
C ILE A 15 3.47 -1.46 11.03
N PHE A 16 4.45 -1.19 11.91
CA PHE A 16 4.53 0.09 12.62
C PHE A 16 4.69 1.27 11.66
N LEU A 17 5.49 1.11 10.61
CA LEU A 17 5.68 2.13 9.59
C LEU A 17 4.36 2.42 8.84
N VAL A 18 3.61 1.39 8.43
CA VAL A 18 2.31 1.55 7.75
C VAL A 18 1.27 2.22 8.66
N LEU A 19 1.23 1.88 9.95
CA LEU A 19 0.26 2.43 10.91
C LEU A 19 0.65 3.81 11.47
N PHE A 20 1.94 4.12 11.51
CA PHE A 20 2.47 5.38 12.06
C PHE A 20 3.50 6.02 11.12
N PRO A 21 3.16 6.29 9.85
CA PRO A 21 4.14 6.72 8.85
C PRO A 21 4.74 8.10 9.16
N TRP A 22 4.01 8.98 9.84
CA TRP A 22 4.52 10.29 10.31
C TRP A 22 5.76 10.21 11.18
N ARG A 23 6.01 9.09 11.87
CA ARG A 23 7.21 8.91 12.70
C ARG A 23 8.43 8.43 11.91
N HIS A 24 8.24 7.98 10.67
CA HIS A 24 9.30 7.36 9.88
C HIS A 24 10.16 8.40 9.14
N LYS A 25 11.48 8.32 9.33
CA LYS A 25 12.51 9.04 8.56
C LYS A 25 13.81 8.19 8.62
N PRO A 26 14.59 8.07 7.53
CA PRO A 26 14.40 8.57 6.16
C PRO A 26 13.55 7.65 5.27
N TRP A 27 12.87 8.20 4.26
CA TRP A 27 12.02 7.47 3.30
C TRP A 27 12.76 6.97 2.04
N SER A 28 14.05 7.30 1.91
CA SER A 28 14.84 6.89 0.77
C SER A 28 15.14 5.40 0.85
N ARG A 29 15.09 4.71 -0.30
CA ARG A 29 15.52 3.31 -0.41
C ARG A 29 17.04 3.25 -0.33
N LYS A 30 17.55 2.25 0.39
CA LYS A 30 18.98 2.00 0.45
C LYS A 30 19.41 1.22 -0.80
N GLN A 31 20.52 1.63 -1.38
CA GLN A 31 21.16 0.95 -2.51
C GLN A 31 22.47 0.34 -2.01
N ALA A 32 22.76 -0.90 -2.40
CA ALA A 32 24.08 -1.48 -2.18
C ALA A 32 25.06 -0.83 -3.18
N THR A 33 26.25 -0.43 -2.75
CA THR A 33 27.25 0.12 -3.69
C THR A 33 27.83 -1.03 -4.53
N GLY A 34 27.75 -0.94 -5.85
CA GLY A 34 28.36 -1.93 -6.74
C GLY A 34 29.90 -1.87 -6.69
N PRO A 35 30.61 -2.94 -7.10
CA PRO A 35 32.08 -3.03 -7.03
C PRO A 35 32.84 -1.88 -7.73
N ASN A 36 32.19 -1.12 -8.61
CA ASN A 36 32.79 -0.06 -9.42
C ASN A 36 32.18 1.34 -9.18
N GLY A 37 31.49 1.56 -8.05
CA GLY A 37 30.91 2.88 -7.73
C GLY A 37 29.71 3.29 -8.60
N GLN A 38 29.15 2.36 -9.39
CA GLN A 38 27.84 2.53 -10.02
C GLN A 38 26.74 2.31 -8.98
N ASP A 39 25.67 3.10 -9.08
CA ASP A 39 24.42 2.98 -8.30
C ASP A 39 23.98 1.51 -8.30
N GLY A 40 24.19 0.81 -7.18
CA GLY A 40 23.96 -0.63 -7.16
C GLY A 40 22.54 -0.99 -6.79
N PHE A 41 22.27 -2.29 -6.80
CA PHE A 41 20.93 -2.84 -6.65
C PHE A 41 20.29 -2.41 -5.32
N TYR A 42 18.99 -2.11 -5.36
CA TYR A 42 18.24 -1.83 -4.15
C TYR A 42 18.25 -3.02 -3.18
N LEU A 43 18.45 -2.72 -1.91
CA LEU A 43 18.48 -3.72 -0.84
C LEU A 43 17.13 -4.44 -0.70
N PRO A 44 17.14 -5.73 -0.33
CA PRO A 44 15.92 -6.50 -0.11
C PRO A 44 15.18 -6.09 1.18
N PRO A 45 13.90 -6.50 1.34
CA PRO A 45 13.09 -6.25 2.55
C PRO A 45 13.82 -6.50 3.86
N ARG A 46 14.56 -7.59 3.95
CA ARG A 46 15.38 -7.89 5.13
C ARG A 46 16.31 -6.76 5.60
N ASP A 47 16.89 -5.99 4.68
CA ASP A 47 17.95 -5.01 4.96
C ASP A 47 17.47 -3.54 4.83
N ASP A 48 16.31 -3.32 4.20
CA ASP A 48 15.69 -2.00 4.05
C ASP A 48 14.17 -2.03 4.29
N VAL A 49 13.74 -1.37 5.38
CA VAL A 49 12.32 -1.23 5.76
C VAL A 49 11.49 -0.49 4.70
N ASN A 50 12.11 0.36 3.87
CA ASN A 50 11.44 1.08 2.80
C ASN A 50 11.26 0.25 1.53
N SER A 51 11.93 -0.89 1.42
CA SER A 51 11.76 -1.74 0.25
C SER A 51 10.40 -2.45 0.26
N PRO A 52 9.74 -2.60 -0.89
CA PRO A 52 8.44 -3.26 -0.99
C PRO A 52 8.57 -4.78 -0.80
N ASP A 53 7.57 -5.38 -0.18
CA ASP A 53 7.47 -6.82 0.01
C ASP A 53 6.09 -7.34 -0.40
N MET A 54 6.03 -8.58 -0.88
CA MET A 54 4.77 -9.25 -1.21
C MET A 54 4.25 -10.14 -0.07
N TYR A 55 5.07 -10.37 0.96
CA TYR A 55 4.70 -11.22 2.09
C TYR A 55 3.58 -10.58 2.93
N ILE A 56 3.76 -9.35 3.38
CA ILE A 56 2.81 -8.65 4.25
C ILE A 56 1.47 -8.43 3.54
N PRO A 57 1.40 -7.94 2.28
CA PRO A 57 0.15 -7.86 1.53
C PRO A 57 -0.65 -9.17 1.49
N VAL A 58 0.01 -10.29 1.16
CA VAL A 58 -0.64 -11.60 1.05
C VAL A 58 -1.13 -12.08 2.42
N MET A 59 -0.29 -11.98 3.44
CA MET A 59 -0.66 -12.39 4.80
C MET A 59 -1.76 -11.51 5.39
N ALA A 60 -1.76 -10.21 5.10
CA ALA A 60 -2.80 -9.28 5.53
C ALA A 60 -4.14 -9.58 4.83
N LEU A 61 -4.15 -9.91 3.54
CA LEU A 61 -5.38 -10.34 2.85
C LEU A 61 -5.98 -11.59 3.51
N VAL A 62 -5.17 -12.61 3.76
CA VAL A 62 -5.63 -13.85 4.43
C VAL A 62 -6.15 -13.54 5.84
N THR A 63 -5.42 -12.72 6.60
CA THR A 63 -5.83 -12.33 7.95
C THR A 63 -7.15 -11.57 7.96
N TYR A 64 -7.36 -10.67 7.00
CA TYR A 64 -8.61 -9.95 6.83
C TYR A 64 -9.79 -10.91 6.57
N ILE A 65 -9.63 -11.89 5.67
CA ILE A 65 -10.68 -12.87 5.37
C ILE A 65 -11.04 -13.70 6.61
N LEU A 66 -10.02 -14.19 7.32
CA LEU A 66 -10.22 -15.00 8.54
C LEU A 66 -10.83 -14.18 9.67
N LEU A 67 -10.40 -12.93 9.85
CA LEU A 67 -10.92 -12.04 10.89
C LEU A 67 -12.38 -11.69 10.64
N SER A 68 -12.74 -11.29 9.41
CA SER A 68 -14.11 -10.92 9.07
C SER A 68 -15.09 -12.07 9.27
N THR A 69 -14.68 -13.29 8.90
CA THR A 69 -15.50 -14.50 9.08
C THR A 69 -15.54 -14.98 10.53
N LEU A 70 -14.46 -14.82 11.29
CA LEU A 70 -14.44 -15.05 12.72
C LEU A 70 -15.42 -14.13 13.45
N ILE A 71 -15.43 -12.83 13.12
CA ILE A 71 -16.37 -11.86 13.70
C ILE A 71 -17.82 -12.23 13.39
N ALA A 72 -18.12 -12.62 12.15
CA ALA A 72 -19.46 -13.11 11.79
C ALA A 72 -19.85 -14.37 12.59
N GLY A 73 -18.90 -15.28 12.80
CA GLY A 73 -19.12 -16.47 13.61
C GLY A 73 -19.35 -16.18 15.09
N LEU A 74 -18.60 -15.23 15.68
CA LEU A 74 -18.81 -14.77 17.06
C LEU A 74 -20.19 -14.13 17.27
N ARG A 75 -20.81 -13.60 16.21
CA ARG A 75 -22.18 -13.07 16.23
C ARG A 75 -23.27 -14.13 16.02
N GLY A 76 -22.90 -15.41 15.89
CA GLY A 76 -23.84 -16.49 15.59
C GLY A 76 -24.33 -16.51 14.14
N GLN A 77 -23.69 -15.74 13.23
CA GLN A 77 -24.02 -15.68 11.80
C GLN A 77 -22.97 -16.40 10.96
N PHE A 78 -22.38 -17.48 11.48
CA PHE A 78 -21.40 -18.24 10.72
C PHE A 78 -22.08 -18.96 9.55
N GLN A 79 -21.59 -18.65 8.36
CA GLN A 79 -21.93 -19.33 7.12
C GLN A 79 -20.62 -19.64 6.40
N PRO A 80 -20.35 -20.90 6.03
CA PRO A 80 -19.10 -21.26 5.36
C PRO A 80 -18.92 -20.51 4.03
N GLU A 81 -20.01 -20.08 3.40
CA GLU A 81 -20.01 -19.29 2.18
C GLU A 81 -19.38 -17.89 2.38
N LEU A 82 -19.43 -17.33 3.61
CA LEU A 82 -18.87 -16.00 3.89
C LEU A 82 -17.37 -15.94 3.64
N LEU A 83 -16.64 -17.03 3.91
CA LEU A 83 -15.20 -17.10 3.60
C LEU A 83 -14.95 -16.88 2.11
N GLY A 84 -15.71 -17.59 1.28
CA GLY A 84 -15.62 -17.50 -0.18
C GLY A 84 -16.06 -16.14 -0.71
N ILE A 85 -17.15 -15.58 -0.16
CA ILE A 85 -17.68 -14.27 -0.56
C ILE A 85 -16.68 -13.17 -0.20
N THR A 86 -16.20 -13.11 1.05
CA THR A 86 -15.23 -12.11 1.50
C THR A 86 -13.91 -12.22 0.73
N ALA A 87 -13.44 -13.44 0.47
CA ALA A 87 -12.25 -13.66 -0.36
C ALA A 87 -12.45 -13.17 -1.80
N SER A 88 -13.58 -13.52 -2.42
CA SER A 88 -13.90 -13.13 -3.80
C SER A 88 -14.02 -11.61 -3.92
N TRP A 89 -14.73 -10.96 -3.01
CA TRP A 89 -14.84 -9.50 -2.99
C TRP A 89 -13.48 -8.83 -2.77
N GLY A 90 -12.69 -9.33 -1.82
CA GLY A 90 -11.32 -8.86 -1.57
C GLY A 90 -10.45 -8.92 -2.82
N LEU A 91 -10.48 -10.06 -3.52
CA LEU A 91 -9.75 -10.26 -4.77
C LEU A 91 -10.25 -9.35 -5.89
N VAL A 92 -11.57 -9.19 -6.07
CA VAL A 92 -12.14 -8.29 -7.07
C VAL A 92 -11.65 -6.86 -6.84
N VAL A 93 -11.68 -6.36 -5.61
CA VAL A 93 -11.20 -5.01 -5.28
C VAL A 93 -9.71 -4.85 -5.62
N VAL A 94 -8.88 -5.85 -5.29
CA VAL A 94 -7.45 -5.83 -5.62
C VAL A 94 -7.21 -5.87 -7.13
N VAL A 95 -7.93 -6.73 -7.87
CA VAL A 95 -7.79 -6.85 -9.33
C VAL A 95 -8.21 -5.55 -10.02
N VAL A 96 -9.35 -4.97 -9.64
CA VAL A 96 -9.83 -3.69 -10.17
C VAL A 96 -8.82 -2.58 -9.88
N GLU A 97 -8.26 -2.54 -8.68
CA GLU A 97 -7.23 -1.55 -8.32
C GLU A 97 -5.95 -1.70 -9.15
N ILE A 98 -5.46 -2.93 -9.35
CA ILE A 98 -4.30 -3.20 -10.21
C ILE A 98 -4.59 -2.79 -11.65
N ALA A 99 -5.81 -3.02 -12.15
CA ALA A 99 -6.22 -2.58 -13.48
C ALA A 99 -6.20 -1.04 -13.60
N ILE A 100 -6.73 -0.32 -12.62
CA ILE A 100 -6.68 1.16 -12.56
C ILE A 100 -5.23 1.65 -12.53
N LEU A 101 -4.37 1.03 -11.73
CA LEU A 101 -2.95 1.38 -11.66
C LEU A 101 -2.22 1.14 -12.98
N LYS A 102 -2.45 -0.01 -13.62
CA LYS A 102 -1.88 -0.32 -14.94
C LYS A 102 -2.36 0.66 -16.00
N LEU A 103 -3.65 0.97 -16.01
CA LEU A 103 -4.22 1.93 -16.94
C LEU A 103 -3.61 3.32 -16.72
N GLY A 104 -3.49 3.76 -15.48
CA GLY A 104 -2.86 5.03 -15.14
C GLY A 104 -1.38 5.11 -15.54
N CYS A 105 -0.60 4.06 -15.29
CA CYS A 105 0.80 3.98 -15.73
C CYS A 105 0.91 3.99 -17.26
N TYR A 106 0.02 3.28 -17.95
CA TYR A 106 -0.05 3.26 -19.41
C TYR A 106 -0.34 4.65 -19.99
N LEU A 107 -1.35 5.36 -19.45
CA LEU A 107 -1.70 6.72 -19.90
C LEU A 107 -0.57 7.74 -19.68
N ILE A 108 0.24 7.55 -18.63
CA ILE A 108 1.36 8.44 -18.29
C ILE A 108 2.68 8.01 -18.96
N GLY A 109 2.68 6.89 -19.69
CA GLY A 109 3.85 6.38 -20.40
C GLY A 109 4.96 5.86 -19.48
N ILE A 110 4.59 5.22 -18.36
CA ILE A 110 5.54 4.56 -17.45
C ILE A 110 5.51 3.06 -17.74
N SER A 111 6.57 2.55 -18.36
CA SER A 111 6.68 1.15 -18.78
C SER A 111 7.92 0.51 -18.16
N ASN A 112 7.83 0.10 -16.90
CA ASN A 112 8.85 -0.70 -16.23
C ASN A 112 8.18 -1.84 -15.45
N ASP A 113 8.50 -3.09 -15.79
CA ASP A 113 7.89 -4.26 -15.13
C ASP A 113 8.25 -4.35 -13.65
N SER A 114 9.48 -3.98 -13.28
CA SER A 114 9.92 -3.94 -11.88
C SER A 114 9.08 -2.98 -11.04
N GLN A 115 8.65 -1.87 -11.64
CA GLN A 115 7.82 -0.87 -10.99
C GLN A 115 6.38 -1.37 -10.79
N LEU A 116 5.85 -2.19 -11.70
CA LEU A 116 4.53 -2.80 -11.54
C LEU A 116 4.46 -3.70 -10.30
N TYR A 117 5.49 -4.51 -10.05
CA TYR A 117 5.54 -5.36 -8.85
C TYR A 117 5.63 -4.54 -7.56
N ASP A 118 6.43 -3.47 -7.55
CA ASP A 118 6.49 -2.53 -6.43
C ASP A 118 5.09 -1.92 -6.16
N LEU A 119 4.39 -1.49 -7.21
CA LEU A 119 3.04 -0.91 -7.10
C LEU A 119 2.01 -1.89 -6.51
N ILE A 120 2.04 -3.16 -6.96
CA ILE A 120 1.16 -4.21 -6.45
C ILE A 120 1.46 -4.50 -4.97
N ALA A 121 2.74 -4.57 -4.59
CA ALA A 121 3.14 -4.74 -3.20
C ALA A 121 2.61 -3.57 -2.34
N TYR A 122 2.76 -2.34 -2.82
CA TYR A 122 2.30 -1.16 -2.11
C TYR A 122 0.79 -1.10 -1.94
N SER A 123 0.01 -1.49 -2.96
CA SER A 123 -1.46 -1.44 -2.89
C SER A 123 -2.05 -2.36 -1.82
N GLY A 124 -1.35 -3.46 -1.52
CA GLY A 124 -1.82 -4.45 -0.54
C GLY A 124 -1.61 -4.05 0.92
N TYR A 125 -0.79 -3.06 1.25
CA TYR A 125 -0.61 -2.65 2.66
C TYR A 125 -1.88 -2.06 3.30
N LYS A 126 -2.86 -1.64 2.50
CA LYS A 126 -4.16 -1.15 2.98
C LYS A 126 -4.89 -2.14 3.88
N PHE A 127 -4.69 -3.45 3.66
CA PHE A 127 -5.31 -4.49 4.48
C PHE A 127 -4.91 -4.41 5.96
N ILE A 128 -3.71 -3.89 6.28
CA ILE A 128 -3.30 -3.65 7.67
C ILE A 128 -4.23 -2.62 8.33
N GLY A 129 -4.49 -1.50 7.65
CA GLY A 129 -5.40 -0.46 8.14
C GLY A 129 -6.85 -0.95 8.27
N ILE A 130 -7.31 -1.76 7.30
CA ILE A 130 -8.64 -2.38 7.32
C ILE A 130 -8.78 -3.32 8.52
N ILE A 131 -7.81 -4.21 8.75
CA ILE A 131 -7.79 -5.14 9.89
C ILE A 131 -7.91 -4.37 11.21
N VAL A 132 -7.06 -3.35 11.41
CA VAL A 132 -7.07 -2.53 12.63
C VAL A 132 -8.43 -1.84 12.82
N THR A 133 -8.99 -1.30 11.75
CA THR A 133 -10.31 -0.64 11.79
C THR A 133 -11.41 -1.60 12.18
N VAL A 134 -11.46 -2.78 11.54
CA VAL A 134 -12.46 -3.81 11.83
C VAL A 134 -12.31 -4.30 13.27
N THR A 135 -11.12 -4.70 13.69
CA THR A 135 -10.89 -5.19 15.07
C THR A 135 -11.28 -4.18 16.14
N ILE A 136 -10.82 -2.92 16.03
CA ILE A 136 -11.12 -1.91 17.05
C ILE A 136 -12.61 -1.54 17.05
N SER A 137 -13.22 -1.42 15.87
CA SER A 137 -14.66 -1.12 15.77
C SER A 137 -15.50 -2.21 16.41
N GLU A 138 -15.15 -3.48 16.21
CA GLU A 138 -15.86 -4.61 16.80
C GLU A 138 -15.77 -4.64 18.32
N ILE A 139 -14.56 -4.44 18.87
CA ILE A 139 -14.32 -4.45 20.31
C ILE A 139 -15.08 -3.31 21.00
N VAL A 140 -15.06 -2.11 20.41
CA VAL A 140 -15.62 -0.91 21.06
C VAL A 140 -17.13 -0.77 20.83
N ASN A 141 -17.65 -1.13 19.65
CA ASN A 141 -19.08 -1.02 19.36
C ASN A 141 -19.88 -2.27 19.77
N GLY A 142 -19.25 -3.28 20.36
CA GLY A 142 -19.92 -4.48 20.88
C GLY A 142 -20.69 -5.24 19.81
N GLY A 143 -20.13 -5.37 18.60
CA GLY A 143 -20.76 -6.14 17.52
C GLY A 143 -21.82 -5.40 16.69
N LYS A 144 -22.00 -4.08 16.86
CA LYS A 144 -22.88 -3.26 16.00
C LYS A 144 -22.25 -2.84 14.66
N GLY A 145 -21.09 -3.40 14.32
CA GLY A 145 -20.34 -3.12 13.09
C GLY A 145 -19.46 -1.87 13.16
N THR A 146 -19.00 -1.43 11.98
CA THR A 146 -18.07 -0.30 11.80
C THR A 146 -18.74 1.08 11.93
N GLY A 147 -20.05 1.15 12.16
CA GLY A 147 -20.89 2.36 12.10
C GLY A 147 -20.85 3.32 13.31
N GLY A 148 -19.84 3.24 14.18
CA GLY A 148 -19.73 4.13 15.35
C GLY A 148 -18.77 5.31 15.16
N TRP A 149 -18.84 6.31 16.04
CA TRP A 149 -17.87 7.43 16.09
C TRP A 149 -16.42 6.95 16.17
N VAL A 150 -16.19 5.90 16.97
CA VAL A 150 -14.87 5.28 17.12
C VAL A 150 -14.44 4.59 15.82
N GLY A 151 -15.34 3.84 15.18
CA GLY A 151 -15.05 3.16 13.92
C GLY A 151 -14.70 4.13 12.80
N TRP A 152 -15.45 5.23 12.68
CA TRP A 152 -15.13 6.31 11.74
C TRP A 152 -13.81 7.01 12.05
N THR A 153 -13.51 7.25 13.32
CA THR A 153 -12.24 7.89 13.73
C THR A 153 -11.04 7.01 13.40
N VAL A 154 -11.12 5.71 13.70
CA VAL A 154 -10.05 4.74 13.40
C VAL A 154 -9.93 4.51 11.89
N PHE A 155 -11.05 4.42 11.17
CA PHE A 155 -11.06 4.33 9.71
C PHE A 155 -10.36 5.53 9.09
N LEU A 156 -10.73 6.75 9.48
CA LEU A 156 -10.14 7.97 8.95
C LEU A 156 -8.64 8.04 9.25
N TYR A 157 -8.23 7.66 10.47
CA TYR A 157 -6.83 7.61 10.86
C TYR A 157 -6.02 6.61 10.01
N THR A 158 -6.50 5.37 9.89
CA THR A 158 -5.79 4.31 9.15
C THR A 158 -5.77 4.59 7.64
N PHE A 159 -6.85 5.17 7.10
CA PHE A 159 -6.89 5.68 5.74
C PHE A 159 -5.83 6.75 5.51
N LEU A 160 -5.79 7.80 6.34
CA LEU A 160 -4.80 8.88 6.20
C LEU A 160 -3.37 8.37 6.38
N ALA A 161 -3.14 7.42 7.29
CA ALA A 161 -1.86 6.73 7.44
C ALA A 161 -1.47 6.03 6.13
N ASN A 162 -2.34 5.18 5.60
CA ASN A 162 -2.07 4.42 4.37
C ASN A 162 -1.84 5.35 3.17
N SER A 163 -2.67 6.38 2.98
CA SER A 163 -2.50 7.37 1.91
C SER A 163 -1.18 8.13 2.01
N PHE A 164 -0.80 8.58 3.21
CA PHE A 164 0.48 9.26 3.42
C PHE A 164 1.66 8.31 3.19
N PHE A 165 1.59 7.07 3.69
CA PHE A 165 2.60 6.05 3.45
C PHE A 165 2.80 5.78 1.96
N LEU A 166 1.71 5.61 1.19
CA LEU A 166 1.76 5.39 -0.25
C LEU A 166 2.35 6.60 -0.97
N MET A 167 1.93 7.81 -0.63
CA MET A 167 2.45 9.04 -1.21
C MET A 167 3.97 9.14 -1.03
N ARG A 168 4.48 8.82 0.16
CA ARG A 168 5.91 8.90 0.46
C ARG A 168 6.71 7.78 -0.20
N SER A 169 6.18 6.55 -0.20
CA SER A 169 6.90 5.37 -0.70
C SER A 169 6.92 5.31 -2.23
N LEU A 170 5.79 5.64 -2.89
CA LEU A 170 5.68 5.60 -4.35
C LEU A 170 6.28 6.83 -5.04
N LYS A 171 6.52 7.93 -4.32
CA LYS A 171 7.17 9.11 -4.88
C LYS A 171 8.48 8.75 -5.59
N TYR A 172 9.34 7.96 -4.96
CA TYR A 172 10.64 7.56 -5.51
C TYR A 172 10.53 6.55 -6.65
N VAL A 173 9.44 5.79 -6.69
CA VAL A 173 9.18 4.80 -7.74
C VAL A 173 8.64 5.47 -9.00
N LEU A 174 7.70 6.42 -8.87
CA LEU A 174 7.07 7.13 -10.00
C LEU A 174 7.87 8.34 -10.48
N LEU A 175 8.70 8.93 -9.61
CA LEU A 175 9.56 10.07 -9.90
C LEU A 175 11.01 9.69 -9.60
N PRO A 176 11.67 8.88 -10.45
CA PRO A 176 13.11 8.70 -10.34
C PRO A 176 13.78 10.09 -10.43
N GLU A 177 14.59 10.43 -9.44
CA GLU A 177 15.44 11.61 -9.51
C GLU A 177 16.51 11.33 -10.56
N ASN A 178 16.31 11.85 -11.78
CA ASN A 178 17.41 11.91 -12.73
C ASN A 178 18.48 12.80 -12.09
N ASN A 179 19.58 12.19 -11.65
CA ASN A 179 20.73 12.90 -11.13
C ASN A 179 21.07 14.04 -12.08
N ILE A 180 21.06 15.27 -11.55
CA ILE A 180 21.41 16.49 -12.26
C ILE A 180 22.92 16.45 -12.52
N GLN A 181 23.33 15.74 -13.56
CA GLN A 181 24.67 15.82 -14.13
C GLN A 181 24.53 15.88 -15.65
N GLY A 182 24.70 17.08 -16.21
CA GLY A 182 24.86 17.30 -17.65
C GLY A 182 23.87 18.30 -18.25
N GLY A 183 24.40 19.40 -18.78
CA GLY A 183 23.68 20.60 -19.22
C GLY A 183 22.61 20.43 -20.30
N GLY A 184 21.66 21.36 -20.31
CA GLY A 184 20.68 21.55 -21.39
C GLY A 184 19.47 22.39 -20.95
N MET A 185 19.50 23.70 -21.23
CA MET A 185 18.48 24.69 -20.84
C MET A 185 17.16 24.62 -21.65
N GLN A 186 16.93 23.54 -22.41
CA GLN A 186 15.75 23.39 -23.29
C GLN A 186 14.82 22.20 -22.94
N MET A 187 15.15 21.38 -21.93
CA MET A 187 14.31 20.23 -21.49
C MET A 187 13.60 20.41 -20.14
N GLN A 188 13.56 21.62 -19.57
CA GLN A 188 13.03 21.82 -18.21
C GLN A 188 11.50 21.87 -18.12
N THR A 189 10.77 22.33 -19.15
CA THR A 189 9.32 22.51 -19.09
C THR A 189 8.55 21.20 -19.28
N ASP A 190 8.88 20.37 -20.28
CA ASP A 190 8.24 19.07 -20.50
C ASP A 190 8.49 18.07 -19.36
N SER A 191 9.68 18.13 -18.75
CA SER A 191 10.02 17.32 -17.57
C SER A 191 9.22 17.72 -16.33
N ARG A 192 8.99 19.03 -16.11
CA ARG A 192 8.17 19.54 -14.99
C ARG A 192 6.70 19.22 -15.16
N ALA A 193 6.15 19.38 -16.38
CA ALA A 193 4.76 19.06 -16.68
C ALA A 193 4.45 17.57 -16.46
N LYS A 194 5.31 16.68 -16.97
CA LYS A 194 5.19 15.22 -16.76
C LYS A 194 5.36 14.84 -15.28
N ARG A 195 6.28 15.48 -14.55
CA ARG A 195 6.44 15.29 -13.10
C ARG A 195 5.20 15.71 -12.32
N ASN A 196 4.58 16.82 -12.69
CA ASN A 196 3.35 17.30 -12.07
C ASN A 196 2.19 16.32 -12.33
N GLN A 197 2.01 15.85 -13.56
CA GLN A 197 1.00 14.84 -13.92
C GLN A 197 1.18 13.54 -13.13
N ARG A 198 2.42 13.03 -13.00
CA ARG A 198 2.73 11.84 -12.19
C ARG A 198 2.40 12.04 -10.71
N THR A 199 2.66 13.23 -10.19
CA THR A 199 2.35 13.59 -8.79
C THR A 199 0.85 13.67 -8.57
N GLN A 200 0.10 14.27 -9.51
CA GLN A 200 -1.36 14.34 -9.47
C GLN A 200 -2.00 12.95 -9.56
N PHE A 201 -1.49 12.09 -10.45
CA PHE A 201 -1.93 10.69 -10.52
C PHE A 201 -1.68 9.94 -9.22
N LEU A 202 -0.47 10.07 -8.66
CA LEU A 202 -0.13 9.46 -7.37
C LEU A 202 -1.07 9.96 -6.27
N PHE A 203 -1.39 11.25 -6.24
CA PHE A 203 -2.34 11.82 -5.29
C PHE A 203 -3.75 11.26 -5.46
N GLY A 204 -4.27 11.26 -6.69
CA GLY A 204 -5.58 10.71 -7.00
C GLY A 204 -5.71 9.23 -6.64
N TYR A 205 -4.66 8.44 -6.89
CA TYR A 205 -4.61 7.04 -6.51
C TYR A 205 -4.55 6.86 -4.99
N SER A 206 -3.56 7.47 -4.33
CA SER A 206 -3.30 7.27 -2.90
C SER A 206 -4.40 7.79 -1.98
N TYR A 207 -5.12 8.84 -2.36
CA TYR A 207 -6.23 9.38 -1.56
C TYR A 207 -7.60 8.95 -2.09
N GLY A 208 -7.84 9.04 -3.41
CA GLY A 208 -9.16 8.74 -3.98
C GLY A 208 -9.43 7.24 -4.09
N ALA A 209 -8.60 6.52 -4.86
CA ALA A 209 -8.81 5.10 -5.10
C ALA A 209 -8.69 4.28 -3.81
N GLN A 210 -7.74 4.62 -2.94
CA GLN A 210 -7.57 3.97 -1.64
C GLN A 210 -8.76 4.19 -0.70
N LEU A 211 -9.34 5.39 -0.68
CA LEU A 211 -10.53 5.66 0.14
C LEU A 211 -11.67 4.74 -0.28
N LEU A 212 -11.96 4.69 -1.58
CA LEU A 212 -13.01 3.83 -2.13
C LEU A 212 -12.74 2.35 -1.85
N GLY A 213 -11.50 1.89 -2.09
CA GLY A 213 -11.12 0.50 -1.85
C GLY A 213 -11.24 0.10 -0.37
N MET A 214 -10.71 0.91 0.54
CA MET A 214 -10.81 0.65 1.98
C MET A 214 -12.24 0.76 2.50
N TRP A 215 -13.03 1.71 1.99
CA TRP A 215 -14.42 1.89 2.37
C TRP A 215 -15.30 0.71 1.96
N VAL A 216 -15.12 0.20 0.73
CA VAL A 216 -15.83 -1.00 0.25
C VAL A 216 -15.47 -2.21 1.09
N LEU A 217 -14.18 -2.39 1.44
CA LEU A 217 -13.71 -3.54 2.21
C LEU A 217 -13.97 -3.47 3.73
N THR A 218 -14.32 -2.30 4.26
CA THR A 218 -14.64 -2.14 5.71
C THR A 218 -16.14 -2.25 6.00
N ARG A 219 -16.95 -2.36 4.95
CA ARG A 219 -18.39 -2.63 5.06
C ARG A 219 -18.62 -4.13 4.90
N PRO A 220 -19.23 -4.79 5.90
CA PRO A 220 -19.65 -6.19 5.78
C PRO A 220 -20.75 -6.35 4.73
#